data_AF-A0A9B0SVV5-F1
#
_entry.id   AF-A0A9B0SVV5-F1
#
_cell.length_a   1.000
_cell.length_b   1.000
_cell.length_c   1.000
_cell.angle_alpha   90.00
_cell.angle_beta   90.00
_cell.angle_gamma   90.00
#
_symmetry.space_group_name_H-M   'P 1'
#
loop_
_entity.id
_entity.type
_entity.pdbx_description
1 polymer ?
#
loop_
_entity_poly.entity_id
_entity_poly.type
_entity_poly.pdbx_seq_one_letter_code
_entity_poly.pdbx_strand_id
1 'polypeptide(L)'
;MAEPVREELLALAAIFCGQDEWEVLSHSETDGIVFRIHTKAAGLTDVDLPLELVFHLPVAYPLCLPGISVNSEHLTRAQCTTVKGKLLEQAKSLLSEPMVHELVLWVQQNLRHILNQPETGSTSEKCSFPLSPAVDGEPWITLVHLDHMRAKSKYVKTVEKWASDLRLTGRLMFMGKIILILLQGDRNNIKEYLILQKTSKVDVDSSGKKCKEKMISVLFETKVQTEHKRFLAFEVKEYSSLDELQKEFETAGLQKLFSEFVLGLVK
;
A
#
# COMPACT_ATOMS: atom_id res chain seq x y z
N MET A 1 27.45 1.93 -8.97
CA MET A 1 26.16 1.89 -8.25
C MET A 1 25.78 3.31 -7.87
N ALA A 2 24.52 3.71 -8.05
CA ALA A 2 24.05 5.05 -7.66
C ALA A 2 24.04 5.21 -6.13
N GLU A 3 24.39 6.39 -5.61
CA GLU A 3 24.36 6.73 -4.17
C GLU A 3 23.07 6.29 -3.45
N PRO A 4 21.84 6.56 -3.95
CA PRO A 4 20.61 6.17 -3.25
C PRO A 4 20.44 4.65 -3.07
N VAL A 5 21.01 3.84 -3.95
CA VAL A 5 20.98 2.37 -3.83
C VAL A 5 21.93 1.90 -2.72
N ARG A 6 23.08 2.56 -2.58
CA ARG A 6 24.04 2.26 -1.51
C ARG A 6 23.47 2.64 -0.15
N GLU A 7 22.79 3.78 -0.04
CA GLU A 7 22.10 4.20 1.18
C GLU A 7 20.99 3.22 1.56
N GLU A 8 20.18 2.76 0.59
CA GLU A 8 19.15 1.74 0.82
C GLU A 8 19.75 0.45 1.38
N LEU A 9 20.83 -0.06 0.81
CA LEU A 9 21.48 -1.29 1.28
C LEU A 9 22.03 -1.15 2.71
N LEU A 10 22.61 0.01 3.05
CA LEU A 10 23.09 0.28 4.41
C LEU A 10 21.93 0.37 5.41
N ALA A 11 20.82 1.00 5.02
CA ALA A 11 19.63 1.08 5.83
C ALA A 11 19.03 -0.32 6.07
N LEU A 12 18.92 -1.15 5.02
CA LEU A 12 18.43 -2.52 5.12
C LEU A 12 19.31 -3.37 6.04
N ALA A 13 20.63 -3.30 5.90
CA ALA A 13 21.55 -4.03 6.78
C ALA A 13 21.44 -3.58 8.26
N ALA A 14 21.11 -2.31 8.50
CA ALA A 14 20.88 -1.80 9.86
C ALA A 14 19.53 -2.25 10.44
N ILE A 15 18.50 -2.36 9.60
CA ILE A 15 17.15 -2.80 9.99
C ILE A 15 17.14 -4.30 10.28
N PHE A 16 17.73 -5.10 9.39
CA PHE A 16 17.83 -6.56 9.49
C PHE A 16 19.18 -6.97 10.07
N CYS A 17 19.43 -6.54 11.32
CA CYS A 17 20.71 -6.75 12.00
C CYS A 17 20.73 -8.02 12.89
N GLY A 18 19.66 -8.80 12.90
CA GLY A 18 19.61 -10.08 13.59
C GLY A 18 20.50 -11.14 12.94
N GLN A 19 20.76 -12.22 13.69
CA GLN A 19 21.55 -13.35 13.19
C GLN A 19 20.83 -13.99 12.00
N ASP A 20 21.54 -14.11 10.87
CA ASP A 20 21.04 -14.64 9.59
C ASP A 20 19.87 -13.85 8.96
N GLU A 21 19.54 -12.63 9.44
CA GLU A 21 18.44 -11.82 8.85
C GLU A 21 18.84 -11.11 7.55
N TRP A 22 20.14 -10.85 7.36
CA TRP A 22 20.68 -10.14 6.21
C TRP A 22 21.97 -10.80 5.71
N GLU A 23 22.02 -11.11 4.42
CA GLU A 23 23.22 -11.66 3.79
C GLU A 23 23.37 -11.17 2.35
N VAL A 24 24.56 -10.68 1.99
CA VAL A 24 24.88 -10.36 0.59
C VAL A 24 25.46 -11.61 -0.06
N LEU A 25 24.73 -12.18 -1.03
CA LEU A 25 25.09 -13.43 -1.70
C LEU A 25 26.13 -13.20 -2.82
N SER A 26 25.97 -12.11 -3.56
CA SER A 26 26.93 -11.72 -4.59
C SER A 26 26.89 -10.22 -4.86
N HIS A 27 28.03 -9.67 -5.26
CA HIS A 27 28.17 -8.29 -5.67
C HIS A 27 29.10 -8.26 -6.89
N SER A 28 28.57 -7.79 -8.02
CA SER A 28 29.30 -7.63 -9.27
C SER A 28 29.06 -6.23 -9.82
N GLU A 29 30.10 -5.61 -10.37
CA GLU A 29 29.97 -4.30 -11.02
C GLU A 29 29.13 -4.36 -12.30
N THR A 30 29.07 -5.51 -12.96
CA THR A 30 28.35 -5.72 -14.23
C THR A 30 26.94 -6.28 -14.02
N ASP A 31 26.77 -7.20 -13.08
CA ASP A 31 25.50 -7.91 -12.86
C ASP A 31 24.68 -7.32 -11.69
N GLY A 32 25.25 -6.38 -10.93
CA GLY A 32 24.61 -5.76 -9.79
C GLY A 32 24.78 -6.55 -8.49
N ILE A 33 23.86 -6.38 -7.54
CA ILE A 33 23.94 -7.01 -6.21
C ILE A 33 22.81 -8.01 -6.04
N VAL A 34 23.14 -9.18 -5.50
CA VAL A 34 22.16 -10.14 -4.99
C VAL A 34 22.35 -10.25 -3.48
N PHE A 35 21.26 -10.06 -2.74
CA PHE A 35 21.23 -10.24 -1.30
C PHE A 35 19.94 -10.94 -0.87
N ARG A 36 20.00 -11.47 0.34
CA ARG A 36 18.96 -12.24 0.99
C ARG A 36 18.55 -11.55 2.27
N ILE A 37 17.25 -11.51 2.51
CA ILE A 37 16.63 -11.05 3.74
C ILE A 37 15.77 -12.18 4.28
N HIS A 38 16.03 -12.60 5.51
CA HIS A 38 15.10 -13.43 6.27
C HIS A 38 14.24 -12.54 7.13
N THR A 39 12.94 -12.68 6.99
CA THR A 39 11.97 -11.88 7.70
C THR A 39 10.82 -12.75 8.20
N LYS A 40 10.09 -12.23 9.18
CA LYS A 40 8.84 -12.80 9.65
C LYS A 40 7.66 -12.01 9.13
N ALA A 41 6.60 -12.70 8.74
CA ALA A 41 5.36 -12.08 8.26
C ALA A 41 4.17 -12.67 9.01
N ALA A 42 3.13 -11.86 9.22
CA ALA A 42 1.96 -12.32 9.94
C ALA A 42 1.29 -13.49 9.17
N GLY A 43 1.20 -14.67 9.79
CA GLY A 43 0.70 -15.90 9.17
C GLY A 43 -0.81 -16.14 9.29
N LEU A 44 -1.35 -17.19 8.66
CA LEU A 44 -2.79 -17.51 8.70
C LEU A 44 -3.31 -17.83 10.11
N THR A 45 -2.49 -18.50 10.92
CA THR A 45 -2.61 -18.61 12.37
C THR A 45 -1.76 -17.51 12.99
N ASP A 46 -2.07 -17.04 14.20
CA ASP A 46 -1.47 -15.86 14.84
C ASP A 46 0.04 -15.99 15.23
N VAL A 47 0.76 -16.82 14.47
CA VAL A 47 2.17 -17.14 14.55
C VAL A 47 2.86 -16.49 13.34
N ASP A 48 3.99 -15.86 13.61
CA ASP A 48 4.88 -15.31 12.59
C ASP A 48 5.42 -16.40 11.65
N LEU A 49 5.21 -16.23 10.35
CA LEU A 49 5.73 -17.13 9.32
C LEU A 49 7.10 -16.64 8.84
N PRO A 50 8.13 -17.51 8.83
CA PRO A 50 9.41 -17.18 8.26
C PRO A 50 9.32 -17.10 6.73
N LEU A 51 9.85 -16.02 6.18
CA LEU A 51 9.99 -15.76 4.76
C LEU A 51 11.46 -15.49 4.44
N GLU A 52 11.94 -16.13 3.38
CA GLU A 52 13.21 -15.84 2.75
C GLU A 52 12.94 -15.05 1.46
N LEU A 53 13.44 -13.82 1.41
CA LEU A 53 13.33 -12.93 0.25
C LEU A 53 14.71 -12.72 -0.34
N VAL A 54 14.88 -13.08 -1.61
CA VAL A 54 16.13 -12.82 -2.35
C VAL A 54 15.87 -11.74 -3.37
N PHE A 55 16.64 -10.66 -3.26
CA PHE A 55 16.58 -9.53 -4.18
C PHE A 55 17.83 -9.51 -5.05
N HIS A 56 17.62 -9.35 -6.35
CA HIS A 56 18.65 -9.02 -7.32
C HIS A 56 18.41 -7.60 -7.79
N LEU A 57 19.37 -6.71 -7.54
CA LEU A 57 19.36 -5.32 -7.99
C LEU A 57 20.29 -5.20 -9.21
N PRO A 58 19.75 -5.12 -10.44
CA PRO A 58 20.57 -4.87 -11.62
C PRO A 58 21.25 -3.50 -11.54
N VAL A 59 22.28 -3.29 -12.35
CA VAL A 59 23.00 -2.00 -12.42
C VAL A 59 22.11 -0.80 -12.76
N ALA A 60 21.00 -1.03 -13.47
CA ALA A 60 20.03 -0.01 -13.84
C ALA A 60 18.97 0.27 -12.76
N TYR A 61 18.97 -0.46 -11.64
CA TYR A 61 18.12 -0.18 -10.50
C TYR A 61 18.43 1.21 -9.90
N PRO A 62 17.42 2.01 -9.50
CA PRO A 62 15.99 1.70 -9.40
C PRO A 62 15.14 2.01 -10.64
N LEU A 63 15.76 2.33 -11.79
CA LEU A 63 15.04 2.59 -13.04
C LEU A 63 14.46 1.32 -13.67
N CYS A 64 14.91 0.15 -13.22
CA CYS A 64 14.32 -1.14 -13.54
C CYS A 64 13.88 -1.89 -12.28
N LEU A 65 12.97 -2.85 -12.44
CA LEU A 65 12.50 -3.68 -11.34
C LEU A 65 13.63 -4.56 -10.79
N PRO A 66 13.64 -4.81 -9.47
CA PRO A 66 14.50 -5.83 -8.89
C PRO A 66 14.02 -7.23 -9.29
N GLY A 67 14.95 -8.17 -9.42
CA GLY A 67 14.64 -9.59 -9.41
C GLY A 67 14.21 -10.00 -8.00
N ILE A 68 13.06 -10.65 -7.86
CA ILE A 68 12.53 -11.09 -6.55
C ILE A 68 12.35 -12.61 -6.57
N SER A 69 12.87 -13.27 -5.55
CA SER A 69 12.55 -14.65 -5.21
C SER A 69 11.96 -14.71 -3.81
N VAL A 70 10.92 -15.52 -3.65
CA VAL A 70 10.22 -15.71 -2.37
C VAL A 70 10.27 -17.19 -2.06
N ASN A 71 10.75 -17.52 -0.86
CA ASN A 71 10.82 -18.88 -0.36
C ASN A 71 10.34 -18.93 1.09
N SER A 72 9.70 -20.02 1.48
CA SER A 72 9.25 -20.25 2.85
C SER A 72 9.00 -21.73 3.05
N GLU A 73 9.42 -22.26 4.20
CA GLU A 73 9.19 -23.67 4.56
C GLU A 73 7.69 -23.98 4.79
N HIS A 74 6.90 -22.94 5.06
CA HIS A 74 5.49 -23.05 5.41
C HIS A 74 4.54 -22.70 4.26
N LEU A 75 5.07 -22.24 3.12
CA LEU A 75 4.26 -21.91 1.94
C LEU A 75 4.48 -22.93 0.83
N THR A 76 3.40 -23.23 0.10
CA THR A 76 3.52 -24.03 -1.12
C THR A 76 4.22 -23.23 -2.22
N ARG A 77 4.81 -23.94 -3.19
CA ARG A 77 5.45 -23.31 -4.36
C ARG A 77 4.50 -22.39 -5.15
N ALA A 78 3.22 -22.74 -5.21
CA ALA A 78 2.18 -21.92 -5.84
C ALA A 78 1.99 -20.60 -5.08
N GLN A 79 1.83 -20.67 -3.75
CA GLN A 79 1.69 -19.48 -2.90
C GLN A 79 2.92 -18.58 -2.96
N CYS A 80 4.14 -19.14 -2.94
CA CYS A 80 5.36 -18.35 -3.14
C CYS A 80 5.37 -17.62 -4.50
N THR A 81 4.85 -18.25 -5.55
CA THR A 81 4.72 -17.65 -6.88
C THR A 81 3.69 -16.52 -6.87
N THR A 82 2.57 -16.69 -6.18
CA THR A 82 1.53 -15.66 -6.00
C THR A 82 2.08 -14.45 -5.23
N VAL A 83 2.79 -14.69 -4.11
CA VAL A 83 3.43 -13.62 -3.32
C VAL A 83 4.48 -12.88 -4.15
N LYS A 84 5.33 -13.60 -4.88
CA LYS A 84 6.30 -13.00 -5.82
C LYS A 84 5.61 -12.13 -6.87
N GLY A 85 4.53 -12.62 -7.47
CA GLY A 85 3.76 -11.86 -8.47
C GLY A 85 3.23 -10.55 -7.90
N LYS A 86 2.68 -10.59 -6.69
CA LYS A 86 2.18 -9.41 -5.98
C LYS A 86 3.29 -8.43 -5.60
N LEU A 87 4.44 -8.91 -5.13
CA LEU A 87 5.62 -8.09 -4.86
C LEU A 87 6.11 -7.38 -6.13
N LEU A 88 6.13 -8.07 -7.28
CA LEU A 88 6.49 -7.45 -8.55
C LEU A 88 5.44 -6.43 -9.03
N GLU A 89 4.15 -6.66 -8.76
CA GLU A 89 3.10 -5.66 -9.00
C GLU A 89 3.32 -4.40 -8.15
N GLN A 90 3.70 -4.55 -6.87
CA GLN A 90 4.03 -3.42 -5.99
C GLN A 90 5.30 -2.69 -6.45
N ALA A 91 6.34 -3.43 -6.85
CA ALA A 91 7.59 -2.86 -7.33
C ALA A 91 7.40 -1.94 -8.54
N LYS A 92 6.44 -2.26 -9.42
CA LYS A 92 6.07 -1.39 -10.56
C LYS A 92 5.55 -0.02 -10.13
N SER A 93 4.91 0.08 -8.97
CA SER A 93 4.42 1.36 -8.42
C SER A 93 5.50 2.20 -7.74
N LEU A 94 6.69 1.63 -7.55
CA LEU A 94 7.83 2.24 -6.84
C LEU A 94 9.03 2.50 -7.78
N LEU A 95 8.83 2.39 -9.10
CA LEU A 95 9.88 2.60 -10.09
C LEU A 95 10.55 3.98 -9.95
N SER A 96 11.86 4.01 -10.17
CA SER A 96 12.73 5.19 -10.05
C SER A 96 13.13 5.57 -8.62
N GLU A 97 12.66 4.85 -7.60
CA GLU A 97 13.09 5.02 -6.21
C GLU A 97 13.58 3.69 -5.60
N PRO A 98 14.50 3.73 -4.62
CA PRO A 98 14.85 2.55 -3.84
C PRO A 98 13.59 1.99 -3.14
N MET A 99 13.22 0.74 -3.42
CA MET A 99 11.92 0.15 -3.11
C MET A 99 11.95 -1.12 -2.25
N VAL A 100 13.13 -1.67 -1.97
CA VAL A 100 13.26 -2.99 -1.33
C VAL A 100 12.67 -2.99 0.07
N HIS A 101 12.98 -1.97 0.88
CA HIS A 101 12.45 -1.89 2.24
C HIS A 101 10.91 -1.84 2.27
N GLU A 102 10.32 -1.04 1.38
CA GLU A 102 8.86 -0.92 1.24
C GLU A 102 8.24 -2.26 0.80
N LEU A 103 8.89 -2.98 -0.12
CA LEU A 103 8.43 -4.30 -0.55
C LEU A 103 8.45 -5.32 0.60
N VAL A 104 9.49 -5.29 1.43
CA VAL A 104 9.59 -6.17 2.61
C VAL A 104 8.49 -5.85 3.61
N LEU A 105 8.31 -4.58 3.98
CA LEU A 105 7.23 -4.17 4.89
C LEU A 105 5.84 -4.55 4.36
N TRP A 106 5.62 -4.33 3.06
CA TRP A 106 4.35 -4.64 2.43
C TRP A 106 4.01 -6.13 2.54
N VAL A 107 4.95 -7.03 2.24
CA VAL A 107 4.66 -8.47 2.35
C VAL A 107 4.52 -8.93 3.80
N GLN A 108 5.28 -8.36 4.75
CA GLN A 108 5.12 -8.65 6.18
C GLN A 108 3.68 -8.39 6.66
N GLN A 109 3.05 -7.32 6.16
CA GLN A 109 1.71 -6.89 6.54
C GLN A 109 0.60 -7.57 5.73
N ASN A 110 0.86 -7.91 4.45
CA ASN A 110 -0.17 -8.35 3.51
C ASN A 110 -0.17 -9.86 3.25
N LEU A 111 0.77 -10.63 3.82
CA LEU A 111 0.88 -12.07 3.55
C LEU A 111 -0.42 -12.83 3.81
N ARG A 112 -1.10 -12.59 4.95
CA ARG A 112 -2.39 -13.22 5.29
C ARG A 112 -3.43 -13.03 4.18
N HIS A 113 -3.53 -11.81 3.64
CA HIS A 113 -4.49 -11.47 2.62
C HIS A 113 -4.18 -12.12 1.27
N ILE A 114 -2.89 -12.24 0.92
CA ILE A 114 -2.47 -12.90 -0.31
C ILE A 114 -2.81 -14.40 -0.26
N LEU A 115 -2.62 -15.03 0.90
CA LEU A 115 -2.84 -16.48 1.07
C LEU A 115 -4.33 -16.85 1.19
N ASN A 116 -5.18 -15.93 1.66
CA ASN A 116 -6.62 -16.14 1.82
C ASN A 116 -7.44 -15.87 0.54
N GLN A 117 -6.81 -15.42 -0.55
CA GLN A 117 -7.49 -15.22 -1.82
C GLN A 117 -7.69 -16.59 -2.52
N PRO A 118 -8.93 -17.02 -2.81
CA PRO A 118 -9.14 -18.20 -3.63
C PRO A 118 -8.58 -17.94 -5.03
N GLU A 119 -7.65 -18.82 -5.44
CA GLU A 119 -6.96 -18.84 -6.72
C GLU A 119 -7.94 -18.62 -7.90
N THR A 120 -8.08 -17.36 -8.34
CA THR A 120 -8.70 -17.08 -9.63
C THR A 120 -7.59 -17.15 -10.66
N GLY A 121 -7.39 -18.33 -11.23
CA GLY A 121 -6.44 -18.53 -12.31
C GLY A 121 -6.76 -17.60 -13.47
N SER A 122 -5.74 -16.92 -14.02
CA SER A 122 -5.33 -17.11 -15.41
C SER A 122 -4.21 -16.15 -15.81
N THR A 123 -3.14 -16.77 -16.31
CA THR A 123 -2.42 -16.43 -17.55
C THR A 123 -1.98 -14.98 -17.79
N SER A 124 -0.65 -14.83 -17.71
CA SER A 124 0.18 -13.94 -18.52
C SER A 124 -0.36 -13.73 -19.94
N GLU A 125 -0.89 -12.54 -20.25
CA GLU A 125 -0.91 -12.00 -21.60
C GLU A 125 -0.59 -10.49 -21.62
N LYS A 126 0.52 -10.22 -22.30
CA LYS A 126 1.04 -8.99 -22.94
C LYS A 126 0.38 -7.64 -22.64
N CYS A 127 1.28 -6.70 -22.31
CA CYS A 127 1.14 -5.26 -22.54
C CYS A 127 0.39 -4.95 -23.85
N SER A 128 -0.75 -4.27 -23.72
CA SER A 128 -1.16 -3.28 -24.69
C SER A 128 -1.85 -2.15 -23.94
N PHE A 129 -1.23 -0.96 -23.98
CA PHE A 129 -1.98 0.27 -23.73
C PHE A 129 -2.93 0.44 -24.90
N PRO A 130 -4.21 0.71 -24.63
CA PRO A 130 -4.79 1.87 -25.30
C PRO A 130 -5.53 2.79 -24.32
N LEU A 131 -5.34 4.07 -24.57
CA LEU A 131 -6.14 5.18 -24.09
C LEU A 131 -7.55 5.09 -24.70
N SER A 132 -8.59 5.32 -23.88
CA SER A 132 -10.03 5.56 -24.18
C SER A 132 -11.02 4.44 -23.73
N PRO A 133 -12.33 4.75 -23.58
CA PRO A 133 -12.99 5.01 -22.30
C PRO A 133 -13.93 3.86 -21.86
N ALA A 134 -14.13 3.77 -20.55
CA ALA A 134 -15.21 2.98 -19.90
C ALA A 134 -15.33 1.52 -20.35
N VAL A 135 -14.34 0.70 -20.00
CA VAL A 135 -14.59 -0.72 -19.71
C VAL A 135 -14.97 -0.77 -18.25
N ASP A 136 -16.24 -1.05 -17.97
CA ASP A 136 -16.86 -1.15 -16.65
C ASP A 136 -16.17 -2.25 -15.83
N GLY A 137 -15.00 -1.91 -15.29
CA GLY A 137 -14.36 -2.67 -14.23
C GLY A 137 -15.09 -2.33 -12.94
N GLU A 138 -15.51 -3.35 -12.19
CA GLU A 138 -16.19 -3.15 -10.91
C GLU A 138 -15.40 -2.15 -10.04
N PRO A 139 -16.08 -1.11 -9.50
CA PRO A 139 -15.40 -0.08 -8.75
C PRO A 139 -14.72 -0.69 -7.52
N TRP A 140 -13.60 -0.11 -7.12
CA TRP A 140 -12.86 -0.51 -5.94
C TRP A 140 -13.18 0.44 -4.80
N ILE A 141 -12.99 -0.04 -3.59
CA ILE A 141 -13.07 0.76 -2.37
C ILE A 141 -11.77 0.63 -1.58
N THR A 142 -11.29 1.76 -1.06
CA THR A 142 -10.05 1.83 -0.28
C THR A 142 -10.26 2.70 0.94
N LEU A 143 -9.85 2.20 2.10
CA LEU A 143 -9.83 2.95 3.35
C LEU A 143 -8.40 3.32 3.70
N VAL A 144 -8.19 4.59 3.98
CA VAL A 144 -6.90 5.19 4.27
C VAL A 144 -6.97 5.88 5.62
N HIS A 145 -5.94 5.70 6.44
CA HIS A 145 -5.72 6.44 7.68
C HIS A 145 -4.64 7.51 7.48
N LEU A 146 -4.89 8.69 8.04
CA LEU A 146 -3.89 9.75 8.17
C LEU A 146 -3.63 10.00 9.66
N ASP A 147 -2.35 9.97 10.04
CA ASP A 147 -1.95 10.16 11.45
C ASP A 147 -2.25 11.56 11.97
N HIS A 148 -2.01 12.58 11.13
CA HIS A 148 -2.18 13.96 11.53
C HIS A 148 -2.39 14.88 10.32
N MET A 149 -3.18 15.93 10.51
CA MET A 149 -3.36 17.01 9.53
C MET A 149 -3.19 18.37 10.20
N ARG A 150 -2.10 19.09 9.88
CA ARG A 150 -1.80 20.42 10.48
C ARG A 150 -2.55 21.54 9.78
N ALA A 151 -2.74 21.45 8.46
CA ALA A 151 -3.39 22.46 7.64
C ALA A 151 -4.77 22.03 7.12
N LYS A 152 -5.71 21.71 8.02
CA LYS A 152 -7.03 21.13 7.70
C LYS A 152 -7.73 21.75 6.50
N SER A 153 -8.01 23.05 6.52
CA SER A 153 -8.79 23.71 5.45
C SER A 153 -8.14 23.63 4.08
N LYS A 154 -6.81 23.66 4.00
CA LYS A 154 -6.08 23.58 2.74
C LYS A 154 -5.95 22.14 2.25
N TYR A 155 -5.75 21.22 3.18
CA TYR A 155 -5.66 19.79 2.91
C TYR A 155 -6.97 19.28 2.34
N VAL A 156 -8.10 19.60 3.00
CA VAL A 156 -9.45 19.24 2.57
C VAL A 156 -9.69 19.67 1.12
N LYS A 157 -9.43 20.94 0.78
CA LYS A 157 -9.59 21.45 -0.60
C LYS A 157 -8.73 20.70 -1.62
N THR A 158 -7.54 20.29 -1.22
CA THR A 158 -6.61 19.57 -2.10
C THR A 158 -7.11 18.15 -2.35
N VAL A 159 -7.55 17.47 -1.30
CA VAL A 159 -8.14 16.13 -1.37
C VAL A 159 -9.42 16.12 -2.19
N GLU A 160 -10.33 17.07 -1.96
CA GLU A 160 -11.56 17.23 -2.74
C GLU A 160 -11.25 17.46 -4.23
N LYS A 161 -10.25 18.29 -4.52
CA LYS A 161 -9.79 18.53 -5.88
C LYS A 161 -9.27 17.25 -6.53
N TRP A 162 -8.39 16.51 -5.86
CA TRP A 162 -7.87 15.24 -6.40
C TRP A 162 -8.97 14.20 -6.61
N ALA A 163 -9.91 14.07 -5.67
CA ALA A 163 -11.05 13.18 -5.82
C ALA A 163 -11.88 13.57 -7.05
N SER A 164 -12.16 14.86 -7.24
CA SER A 164 -12.87 15.36 -8.43
C SER A 164 -12.10 15.11 -9.73
N ASP A 165 -10.81 15.47 -9.78
CA ASP A 165 -9.96 15.34 -10.97
C ASP A 165 -9.83 13.87 -11.40
N LEU A 166 -9.80 12.95 -10.43
CA LEU A 166 -9.69 11.51 -10.63
C LEU A 166 -11.05 10.79 -10.69
N ARG A 167 -12.17 11.53 -10.63
CA ARG A 167 -13.54 10.99 -10.63
C ARG A 167 -13.78 9.93 -9.54
N LEU A 168 -13.16 10.13 -8.38
CA LEU A 168 -13.36 9.30 -7.20
C LEU A 168 -14.50 9.86 -6.35
N THR A 169 -15.27 8.97 -5.76
CA THR A 169 -16.31 9.29 -4.77
C THR A 169 -15.92 8.73 -3.41
N GLY A 170 -16.66 9.07 -2.35
CA GLY A 170 -16.39 8.55 -1.01
C GLY A 170 -16.49 9.61 0.07
N ARG A 171 -15.65 9.49 1.09
CA ARG A 171 -15.66 10.44 2.22
C ARG A 171 -14.28 10.73 2.79
N LEU A 172 -14.09 11.97 3.23
CA LEU A 172 -13.08 12.34 4.22
C LEU A 172 -13.77 12.50 5.57
N MET A 173 -13.37 11.71 6.55
CA MET A 173 -14.02 11.59 7.85
C MET A 173 -13.07 12.01 8.96
N PHE A 174 -13.54 12.91 9.83
CA PHE A 174 -12.81 13.37 11.02
C PHE A 174 -13.55 12.91 12.28
N MET A 175 -12.82 12.30 13.23
CA MET A 175 -13.32 11.98 14.56
C MET A 175 -12.22 12.22 15.60
N GLY A 176 -12.27 13.35 16.30
CA GLY A 176 -11.21 13.75 17.23
C GLY A 176 -9.86 13.89 16.52
N LYS A 177 -8.91 13.01 16.86
CA LYS A 177 -7.57 12.95 16.22
C LYS A 177 -7.52 12.01 15.02
N ILE A 178 -8.54 11.16 14.83
CA ILE A 178 -8.57 10.15 13.78
C ILE A 178 -9.06 10.79 12.50
N ILE A 179 -8.34 10.53 11.41
CA ILE A 179 -8.63 11.05 10.08
C ILE A 179 -8.64 9.87 9.11
N LEU A 180 -9.79 9.65 8.48
CA LEU A 180 -9.99 8.54 7.55
C LEU A 180 -10.41 9.07 6.18
N ILE A 181 -9.87 8.48 5.12
CA ILE A 181 -10.31 8.71 3.75
C ILE A 181 -10.85 7.40 3.19
N LEU A 182 -12.12 7.40 2.82
CA LEU A 182 -12.76 6.33 2.09
C LEU A 182 -12.86 6.77 0.63
N LEU A 183 -12.26 6.01 -0.27
CA LEU A 183 -12.25 6.27 -1.70
C LEU A 183 -12.99 5.14 -2.42
N GLN A 184 -13.83 5.50 -3.38
CA GLN A 184 -14.54 4.58 -4.26
C GLN A 184 -14.37 5.02 -5.71
N GLY A 185 -14.03 4.10 -6.60
CA GLY A 185 -13.90 4.39 -8.02
C GLY A 185 -12.99 3.40 -8.75
N ASP A 186 -12.50 3.80 -9.92
CA ASP A 186 -11.57 2.98 -10.70
C ASP A 186 -10.29 2.71 -9.92
N ARG A 187 -9.84 1.46 -9.93
CA ARG A 187 -8.62 1.05 -9.20
C ARG A 187 -7.39 1.88 -9.59
N ASN A 188 -7.25 2.21 -10.86
CA ASN A 188 -6.13 3.03 -11.33
C ASN A 188 -6.20 4.47 -10.80
N ASN A 189 -7.40 5.03 -10.72
CA ASN A 189 -7.60 6.37 -10.18
C ASN A 189 -7.37 6.40 -8.67
N ILE A 190 -7.78 5.36 -7.94
CA ILE A 190 -7.45 5.21 -6.51
C ILE A 190 -5.94 5.15 -6.31
N LYS A 191 -5.23 4.38 -7.14
CA LYS A 191 -3.75 4.33 -7.08
C LYS A 191 -3.12 5.69 -7.37
N GLU A 192 -3.59 6.40 -8.39
CA GLU A 192 -3.13 7.75 -8.70
C GLU A 192 -3.38 8.71 -7.53
N TYR A 193 -4.53 8.61 -6.87
CA TYR A 193 -4.81 9.37 -5.66
C TYR A 193 -3.79 9.08 -4.55
N LEU A 194 -3.48 7.81 -4.28
CA LEU A 194 -2.49 7.43 -3.27
C LEU A 194 -1.08 7.95 -3.61
N ILE A 195 -0.72 7.98 -4.90
CA ILE A 195 0.53 8.58 -5.37
C ILE A 195 0.52 10.10 -5.10
N LEU A 196 -0.54 10.81 -5.47
CA LEU A 196 -0.68 12.25 -5.23
C LEU A 196 -0.56 12.57 -3.74
N GLN A 197 -1.23 11.78 -2.91
CA GLN A 197 -1.24 11.89 -1.46
C GLN A 197 0.18 11.79 -0.87
N LYS A 198 0.99 10.82 -1.32
CA LYS A 198 2.36 10.61 -0.85
C LYS A 198 3.37 11.60 -1.44
N THR A 199 3.18 12.04 -2.68
CA THR A 199 4.17 12.84 -3.41
C THR A 199 3.96 14.35 -3.27
N SER A 200 2.72 14.80 -3.05
CA SER A 200 2.37 16.21 -3.00
C SER A 200 2.60 16.83 -1.62
N LYS A 201 3.03 18.09 -1.61
CA LYS A 201 3.16 18.86 -0.36
C LYS A 201 1.82 19.45 0.07
N VAL A 202 0.96 18.59 0.62
CA VAL A 202 -0.42 18.92 0.99
C VAL A 202 -0.54 19.43 2.42
N ASP A 203 0.35 19.02 3.33
CA ASP A 203 0.36 19.49 4.72
C ASP A 203 1.49 20.49 5.01
N VAL A 204 1.63 20.90 6.26
CA VAL A 204 2.72 21.74 6.78
C VAL A 204 3.44 21.06 7.92
N ASP A 205 4.74 21.28 8.11
CA ASP A 205 5.52 20.73 9.23
C ASP A 205 5.29 21.52 10.55
N SER A 206 6.03 21.17 11.61
CA SER A 206 6.03 21.91 12.89
C SER A 206 6.52 23.35 12.80
N SER A 207 7.21 23.70 11.72
CA SER A 207 7.66 25.05 11.42
C SER A 207 6.72 25.79 10.45
N GLY A 208 5.59 25.18 10.05
CA GLY A 208 4.62 25.74 9.10
C GLY A 208 5.05 25.68 7.63
N LYS A 209 6.15 25.00 7.29
CA LYS A 209 6.60 24.83 5.89
C LYS A 209 5.85 23.69 5.23
N LYS A 210 5.55 23.83 3.93
CA LYS A 210 4.84 22.77 3.17
C LYS A 210 5.61 21.45 3.21
N CYS A 211 4.98 20.38 3.70
CA CYS A 211 5.57 19.04 3.76
C CYS A 211 4.69 18.02 3.03
N LYS A 212 5.31 16.90 2.65
CA LYS A 212 4.60 15.74 2.10
C LYS A 212 3.90 14.99 3.22
N GLU A 213 2.81 14.30 2.90
CA GLU A 213 2.21 13.32 3.81
C GLU A 213 3.10 12.07 3.83
N LYS A 214 3.77 11.83 4.97
CA LYS A 214 4.71 10.70 5.11
C LYS A 214 4.10 9.52 5.87
N MET A 215 3.03 9.75 6.62
CA MET A 215 2.45 8.77 7.53
C MET A 215 1.01 8.48 7.12
N ILE A 216 0.88 7.88 5.92
CA ILE A 216 -0.37 7.40 5.38
C ILE A 216 -0.39 5.87 5.41
N SER A 217 -1.42 5.31 6.05
CA SER A 217 -1.62 3.85 6.09
C SER A 217 -2.85 3.49 5.28
N VAL A 218 -2.67 2.66 4.25
CA VAL A 218 -3.81 2.05 3.57
C VAL A 218 -4.29 0.89 4.45
N LEU A 219 -5.43 1.07 5.10
CA LEU A 219 -6.00 0.08 6.01
C LEU A 219 -6.63 -1.08 5.25
N PHE A 220 -7.23 -0.78 4.09
CA PHE A 220 -8.02 -1.76 3.35
C PHE A 220 -8.18 -1.39 1.88
N GLU A 221 -8.18 -2.38 0.99
CA GLU A 221 -8.53 -2.25 -0.44
C GLU A 221 -9.35 -3.49 -0.86
N THR A 222 -10.51 -3.30 -1.47
CA THR A 222 -11.32 -4.40 -2.04
C THR A 222 -12.17 -3.95 -3.22
N LYS A 223 -12.78 -4.91 -3.92
CA LYS A 223 -13.83 -4.63 -4.91
C LYS A 223 -15.15 -4.28 -4.24
N VAL A 224 -15.86 -3.30 -4.77
CA VAL A 224 -17.21 -2.93 -4.31
C VAL A 224 -18.15 -4.11 -4.52
N GLN A 225 -18.70 -4.62 -3.42
CA GLN A 225 -19.71 -5.66 -3.43
C GLN A 225 -21.12 -5.05 -3.52
N THR A 226 -22.12 -5.86 -3.82
CA THR A 226 -23.54 -5.43 -3.91
C THR A 226 -24.07 -4.85 -2.59
N GLU A 227 -23.53 -5.31 -1.46
CA GLU A 227 -23.86 -4.83 -0.11
C GLU A 227 -23.24 -3.47 0.23
N HIS A 228 -22.22 -3.03 -0.52
CA HIS A 228 -21.55 -1.76 -0.28
C HIS A 228 -22.32 -0.60 -0.91
N LYS A 229 -22.49 0.47 -0.13
CA LYS A 229 -23.09 1.72 -0.62
C LYS A 229 -22.22 2.32 -1.72
N ARG A 230 -22.86 2.77 -2.81
CA ARG A 230 -22.22 3.57 -3.84
C ARG A 230 -22.30 5.05 -3.46
N PHE A 231 -21.15 5.68 -3.25
CA PHE A 231 -21.09 7.12 -3.04
C PHE A 231 -21.26 7.85 -4.36
N LEU A 232 -22.14 8.85 -4.38
CA LEU A 232 -22.42 9.67 -5.57
C LEU A 232 -21.46 10.84 -5.72
N ALA A 233 -20.83 11.26 -4.61
CA ALA A 233 -19.88 12.35 -4.54
C ALA A 233 -18.82 12.03 -3.47
N PHE A 234 -17.74 12.82 -3.48
CA PHE A 234 -16.78 12.85 -2.38
C PHE A 234 -17.22 13.91 -1.37
N GLU A 235 -17.45 13.53 -0.12
CA GLU A 235 -17.96 14.43 0.92
C GLU A 235 -17.05 14.48 2.15
N VAL A 236 -16.97 15.63 2.79
CA VAL A 236 -16.24 15.80 4.06
C VAL A 236 -17.23 15.75 5.21
N LYS A 237 -16.97 14.90 6.20
CA LYS A 237 -17.83 14.74 7.39
C LYS A 237 -17.03 14.77 8.69
N GLU A 238 -17.63 15.36 9.70
CA GLU A 238 -17.12 15.39 11.07
C GLU A 238 -18.06 14.61 11.97
N TYR A 239 -17.50 13.75 12.81
CA TYR A 239 -18.23 12.89 13.74
C TYR A 239 -17.83 13.23 15.16
N SER A 240 -18.81 13.31 16.05
CA SER A 240 -18.60 13.70 17.45
C SER A 240 -18.34 12.48 18.35
N SER A 241 -18.74 11.29 17.92
CA SER A 241 -18.59 10.06 18.68
C SER A 241 -18.26 8.85 17.81
N LEU A 242 -17.72 7.81 18.45
CA LEU A 242 -17.44 6.52 17.82
C LEU A 242 -18.70 5.86 17.28
N ASP A 243 -19.83 5.99 17.99
CA ASP A 243 -21.12 5.44 17.56
C ASP A 243 -21.62 6.09 16.26
N GLU A 244 -21.41 7.39 16.08
CA GLU A 244 -21.78 8.09 14.85
C GLU A 244 -20.92 7.63 13.67
N LEU A 245 -19.61 7.47 13.89
CA LEU A 245 -18.69 6.95 12.87
C LEU A 245 -19.02 5.50 12.52
N GLN A 246 -19.30 4.65 13.52
CA GLN A 246 -19.71 3.27 13.32
C GLN A 246 -20.98 3.17 12.47
N LYS A 247 -22.01 3.98 12.79
CA LYS A 247 -23.25 4.03 12.02
C LYS A 247 -23.01 4.41 10.56
N GLU A 248 -22.05 5.28 10.28
CA GLU A 248 -21.68 5.60 8.90
C GLU A 248 -21.13 4.36 8.16
N PHE A 249 -20.21 3.62 8.78
CA PHE A 249 -19.67 2.39 8.20
C PHE A 249 -20.74 1.31 8.03
N GLU A 250 -21.65 1.16 9.00
CA GLU A 250 -22.80 0.27 8.91
C GLU A 250 -23.71 0.64 7.74
N THR A 251 -24.06 1.93 7.62
CA THR A 251 -24.87 2.44 6.51
C THR A 251 -24.18 2.29 5.15
N ALA A 252 -22.84 2.25 5.14
CA ALA A 252 -22.04 2.01 3.95
C ALA A 252 -21.89 0.53 3.58
N GLY A 253 -22.37 -0.40 4.42
CA GLY A 253 -22.15 -1.84 4.25
C GLY A 253 -20.74 -2.30 4.64
N LEU A 254 -20.01 -1.49 5.40
CA LEU A 254 -18.59 -1.67 5.75
C LEU A 254 -18.37 -1.97 7.24
N GLN A 255 -19.39 -2.50 7.94
CA GLN A 255 -19.35 -2.75 9.38
C GLN A 255 -18.15 -3.62 9.81
N LYS A 256 -17.81 -4.65 9.02
CA LYS A 256 -16.67 -5.52 9.30
C LYS A 256 -15.34 -4.74 9.34
N LEU A 257 -15.17 -3.79 8.41
CA LEU A 257 -13.97 -2.97 8.32
C LEU A 257 -13.83 -2.01 9.51
N PHE A 258 -14.95 -1.50 10.00
CA PHE A 258 -14.94 -0.67 11.19
C PHE A 258 -14.40 -1.44 12.39
N SER A 259 -14.91 -2.66 12.62
CA SER A 259 -14.49 -3.51 13.72
C SER A 259 -13.02 -3.94 13.63
N GLU A 260 -12.55 -4.24 12.41
CA GLU A 260 -11.20 -4.76 12.17
C GLU A 260 -10.13 -3.67 12.18
N PHE A 261 -10.39 -2.54 11.51
CA PHE A 261 -9.37 -1.52 11.25
C PHE A 261 -9.57 -0.21 12.02
N VAL A 262 -10.83 0.17 12.32
CA VAL A 262 -11.11 1.48 12.93
C VAL A 262 -11.16 1.43 14.44
N LEU A 263 -11.73 0.37 15.04
CA LEU A 263 -11.74 0.18 16.50
C LEU A 263 -10.33 0.17 17.11
N GLY A 264 -9.34 -0.37 16.39
CA GLY A 264 -7.94 -0.40 16.82
C GLY A 264 -7.28 0.99 16.93
N LEU A 265 -7.79 1.97 16.18
CA LEU A 265 -7.22 3.33 16.13
C LEU A 265 -7.72 4.24 17.26
N VAL A 266 -8.77 3.83 17.99
CA VAL A 266 -9.39 4.64 19.06
C VAL A 266 -8.87 4.28 20.46
N LYS A 267 -7.83 3.45 20.54
CA LYS A 267 -7.20 3.05 21.81
C LYS A 267 -6.14 4.03 22.28
#